data_AF-A0A0G1UGZ9-F1
#
_entry.id   AF-A0A0G1UGZ9-F1
#
_cell.length_a   1.000
_cell.length_b   1.000
_cell.length_c   1.000
_cell.angle_alpha   90.00
_cell.angle_beta   90.00
_cell.angle_gamma   90.00
#
_symmetry.space_group_name_H-M   'P 1'
#
loop_
_entity.id
_entity.type
_entity.pdbx_description
1 polymer ?
#
loop_
_entity_poly.entity_id
_entity_poly.type
_entity_poly.pdbx_seq_one_letter_code
_entity_poly.pdbx_strand_id
1 'polypeptide(L)'
;MLDQLDLQEKDQTSTHKENPQGIAPILKGLARIAITRTRTYNPEEVGGLARTERFRRNIEKVQIIAHKAGGGEMPEGTLVAMEKALKNGADWLDVDLRMSEDNILVISHSPTAEDVDESSKVKGDISELNLAEIKKLDAGHNFTNNEHDFPYRGQGITVPTLDEALTAFPQSRFTIHLLGQKEDIEEELVKVIEKYNAFDRVFVAGFSEGPLIKVKELSGGRIKRGAGAKETIGFMDAVKRGEMPSSVDFDFFVPGGEEAQSAGKMYEKLGAKLMDIARQKKLPDIDFIVTCKSLGIPIYIWTVNDKEEMMLWIALGVDGIYTDYPSQLNEIKMQYPEKPFDFIENFGEYLVDGLADWVITYAAANNLGWENRMPTADEIVAEVKNMEFNSTKRADGVIRIERQLQDIADKVLQENAPELDPRLEEVLILATNKL
;
A
#
# COMPACT_ATOMS: atom_id res chain seq x y z
N MET A 1 -25.74 -8.17 43.11
CA MET A 1 -26.60 -8.48 41.93
C MET A 1 -25.73 -9.04 40.81
N LEU A 2 -25.01 -10.11 41.14
CA LEU A 2 -24.17 -10.92 40.25
C LEU A 2 -24.08 -12.26 40.96
N ASP A 3 -25.04 -13.13 40.69
CA ASP A 3 -24.95 -14.55 41.02
C ASP A 3 -25.96 -15.31 40.15
N GLN A 4 -25.50 -16.44 39.65
CA GLN A 4 -26.25 -17.53 38.99
C GLN A 4 -26.75 -17.27 37.58
N LEU A 5 -26.00 -17.79 36.60
CA LEU A 5 -26.59 -18.60 35.54
C LEU A 5 -25.68 -19.82 35.31
N ASP A 6 -26.10 -20.89 35.95
CA ASP A 6 -25.69 -22.27 35.74
C ASP A 6 -26.28 -22.70 34.38
N LEU A 7 -25.44 -22.99 33.39
CA LEU A 7 -25.87 -23.62 32.14
C LEU A 7 -25.02 -24.86 31.91
N GLN A 8 -25.73 -25.98 32.06
CA GLN A 8 -25.26 -27.35 31.94
C GLN A 8 -24.53 -27.61 30.62
N GLU A 9 -23.40 -28.30 30.74
CA GLU A 9 -22.65 -28.92 29.64
C GLU A 9 -23.54 -29.90 28.88
N LYS A 10 -23.70 -29.67 27.57
CA LYS A 10 -23.81 -30.74 26.59
C LYS A 10 -22.75 -30.52 25.52
N ASP A 11 -21.79 -31.41 25.57
CA ASP A 11 -20.70 -31.61 24.63
C ASP A 11 -21.25 -32.03 23.25
N GLN A 12 -20.88 -31.32 22.19
CA GLN A 12 -20.60 -31.90 20.86
C GLN A 12 -19.95 -30.88 19.90
N THR A 13 -18.81 -31.35 19.37
CA THR A 13 -18.03 -30.93 18.19
C THR A 13 -17.12 -29.70 18.28
N SER A 14 -15.84 -30.01 18.11
CA SER A 14 -14.64 -29.17 18.23
C SER A 14 -14.68 -27.90 17.36
N THR A 15 -14.79 -26.76 18.03
CA THR A 15 -14.25 -25.50 17.51
C THR A 15 -12.97 -25.22 18.29
N HIS A 16 -11.84 -25.02 17.60
CA HIS A 16 -10.62 -24.52 18.21
C HIS A 16 -10.94 -23.19 18.89
N LYS A 17 -11.12 -23.19 20.22
CA LYS A 17 -11.19 -21.96 21.02
C LYS A 17 -9.84 -21.27 20.92
N GLU A 18 -9.76 -20.23 20.08
CA GLU A 18 -8.61 -19.32 20.04
C GLU A 18 -8.38 -18.79 21.47
N ASN A 19 -7.15 -18.93 21.96
CA ASN A 19 -6.75 -18.56 23.31
C ASN A 19 -6.94 -17.03 23.52
N PRO A 20 -7.71 -16.57 24.54
CA PRO A 20 -7.93 -15.15 24.82
C PRO A 20 -6.65 -14.31 24.95
N GLN A 21 -5.52 -14.95 25.32
CA GLN A 21 -4.22 -14.31 25.46
C GLN A 21 -3.64 -13.80 24.13
N GLY A 22 -4.00 -14.39 22.98
CA GLY A 22 -3.47 -14.01 21.66
C GLY A 22 -4.14 -12.79 21.03
N ILE A 23 -5.40 -12.51 21.38
CA ILE A 23 -6.20 -11.43 20.78
C ILE A 23 -5.93 -10.08 21.47
N ALA A 24 -5.69 -10.08 22.78
CA ALA A 24 -5.50 -8.85 23.55
C ALA A 24 -4.33 -7.97 23.08
N PRO A 25 -3.15 -8.50 22.69
CA PRO A 25 -2.07 -7.71 22.11
C PRO A 25 -2.49 -7.04 20.79
N ILE A 26 -3.19 -7.76 19.92
CA ILE A 26 -3.69 -7.24 18.63
C ILE A 26 -4.65 -6.06 18.90
N LEU A 27 -5.61 -6.22 19.82
CA LEU A 27 -6.55 -5.14 20.18
C LEU A 27 -5.85 -3.91 20.77
N LYS A 28 -4.80 -4.09 21.57
CA LYS A 28 -3.99 -2.98 22.11
C LYS A 28 -3.21 -2.26 21.01
N GLY A 29 -2.65 -3.00 20.06
CA GLY A 29 -1.97 -2.42 18.91
C GLY A 29 -2.91 -1.59 18.04
N LEU A 30 -4.11 -2.14 17.76
CA LEU A 30 -5.16 -1.42 17.03
C LEU A 30 -5.52 -0.09 17.70
N ALA A 31 -5.71 -0.09 19.02
CA ALA A 31 -6.03 1.13 19.77
C ALA A 31 -4.91 2.19 19.67
N ARG A 32 -3.64 1.78 19.73
CA ARG A 32 -2.49 2.68 19.62
C ARG A 32 -2.40 3.32 18.23
N ILE A 33 -2.54 2.52 17.19
CA ILE A 33 -2.52 2.99 15.80
C ILE A 33 -3.62 4.05 15.59
N ALA A 34 -4.84 3.79 16.07
CA ALA A 34 -5.99 4.68 15.87
C ALA A 34 -5.89 6.06 16.55
N ILE A 35 -5.21 6.13 17.71
CA ILE A 35 -5.09 7.35 18.54
C ILE A 35 -3.82 8.15 18.26
N THR A 36 -2.83 7.56 17.60
CA THR A 36 -1.59 8.26 17.26
C THR A 36 -1.88 9.29 16.17
N ARG A 37 -1.36 10.52 16.32
CA ARG A 37 -1.48 11.54 15.27
C ARG A 37 -0.74 11.05 14.02
N THR A 38 -1.44 11.08 12.90
CA THR A 38 -0.89 10.78 11.59
C THR A 38 -0.35 12.10 11.03
N ARG A 39 0.90 12.11 10.57
CA ARG A 39 1.41 13.27 9.81
C ARG A 39 0.78 13.17 8.42
N THR A 40 -0.30 13.90 8.20
CA THR A 40 -0.96 13.96 6.89
C THR A 40 -0.62 15.28 6.23
N TYR A 41 -0.27 15.22 4.95
CA TYR A 41 -0.05 16.41 4.15
C TYR A 41 -1.39 16.96 3.65
N ASN A 42 -1.52 18.28 3.66
CA ASN A 42 -2.64 19.01 3.06
C ASN A 42 -2.43 19.18 1.54
N PRO A 43 -3.48 19.52 0.76
CA PRO A 43 -3.37 19.64 -0.69
C PRO A 43 -2.34 20.67 -1.19
N GLU A 44 -2.13 21.77 -0.47
CA GLU A 44 -1.10 22.76 -0.83
C GLU A 44 0.31 22.17 -0.64
N GLU A 45 0.52 21.42 0.43
CA GLU A 45 1.78 20.70 0.69
C GLU A 45 2.03 19.62 -0.37
N VAL A 46 1.00 18.90 -0.83
CA VAL A 46 1.10 17.93 -1.94
C VAL A 46 1.52 18.62 -3.25
N GLY A 47 0.95 19.79 -3.55
CA GLY A 47 1.32 20.58 -4.73
C GLY A 47 2.77 21.08 -4.70
N GLY A 48 3.31 21.37 -3.52
CA GLY A 48 4.73 21.65 -3.32
C GLY A 48 5.61 20.41 -3.54
N LEU A 49 5.19 19.27 -2.97
CA LEU A 49 5.93 18.00 -3.08
C LEU A 49 6.06 17.51 -4.53
N ALA A 50 5.04 17.70 -5.36
CA ALA A 50 5.04 17.32 -6.78
C ALA A 50 6.14 18.01 -7.62
N ARG A 51 6.76 19.07 -7.09
CA ARG A 51 7.85 19.82 -7.75
C ARG A 51 9.24 19.36 -7.32
N THR A 52 9.33 18.45 -6.35
CA THR A 52 10.59 17.99 -5.76
C THR A 52 11.26 16.90 -6.59
N GLU A 53 12.58 16.78 -6.48
CA GLU A 53 13.35 15.71 -7.11
C GLU A 53 13.05 14.33 -6.53
N ARG A 54 12.67 14.30 -5.25
CA ARG A 54 12.24 13.08 -4.58
C ARG A 54 10.95 12.55 -5.22
N PHE A 55 9.97 13.44 -5.45
CA PHE A 55 8.74 13.07 -6.14
C PHE A 55 9.01 12.57 -7.56
N ARG A 56 9.87 13.24 -8.33
CA ARG A 56 10.26 12.79 -9.68
C ARG A 56 10.91 11.40 -9.66
N ARG A 57 11.85 11.15 -8.75
CA ARG A 57 12.44 9.81 -8.61
C ARG A 57 11.41 8.73 -8.19
N ASN A 58 10.40 9.11 -7.41
CA ASN A 58 9.36 8.19 -6.99
C ASN A 58 8.34 7.92 -8.10
N ILE A 59 7.96 8.93 -8.90
CA ILE A 59 6.94 8.79 -9.95
C ILE A 59 7.39 7.85 -11.07
N GLU A 60 8.69 7.77 -11.36
CA GLU A 60 9.23 6.80 -12.31
C GLU A 60 9.10 5.36 -11.81
N LYS A 61 9.34 5.17 -10.51
CA LYS A 61 9.46 3.85 -9.88
C LYS A 61 8.11 3.29 -9.42
N VAL A 62 7.15 4.15 -9.11
CA VAL A 62 5.83 3.74 -8.62
C VAL A 62 5.15 2.86 -9.67
N GLN A 63 4.64 1.72 -9.22
CA GLN A 63 3.97 0.74 -10.06
C GLN A 63 2.46 0.98 -10.09
N ILE A 64 1.88 0.85 -11.29
CA ILE A 64 0.44 0.92 -11.51
C ILE A 64 -0.14 -0.49 -11.35
N ILE A 65 -0.97 -0.70 -10.35
CA ILE A 65 -1.66 -1.97 -10.10
C ILE A 65 -3.14 -1.76 -10.45
N ALA A 66 -3.61 -2.41 -11.50
CA ALA A 66 -4.96 -2.22 -12.00
C ALA A 66 -5.96 -3.02 -11.15
N HIS A 67 -6.52 -2.38 -10.12
CA HIS A 67 -7.45 -2.98 -9.16
C HIS A 67 -8.66 -3.58 -9.89
N LYS A 68 -8.94 -4.86 -9.63
CA LYS A 68 -9.95 -5.65 -10.36
C LYS A 68 -9.84 -5.53 -11.89
N ALA A 69 -8.62 -5.54 -12.39
CA ALA A 69 -8.24 -5.30 -13.78
C ALA A 69 -8.56 -3.89 -14.33
N GLY A 70 -8.68 -2.88 -13.46
CA GLY A 70 -9.06 -1.51 -13.82
C GLY A 70 -10.57 -1.32 -13.85
N GLY A 71 -11.26 -1.78 -12.79
CA GLY A 71 -12.72 -1.86 -12.70
C GLY A 71 -13.46 -0.52 -12.83
N GLY A 72 -12.77 0.62 -12.72
CA GLY A 72 -13.33 1.95 -12.94
C GLY A 72 -13.33 2.39 -14.40
N GLU A 73 -12.64 1.68 -15.29
CA GLU A 73 -12.50 2.02 -16.71
C GLU A 73 -13.16 1.01 -17.64
N MET A 74 -13.29 -0.24 -17.20
CA MET A 74 -13.85 -1.37 -17.94
C MET A 74 -14.56 -2.36 -17.01
N PRO A 75 -15.42 -3.27 -17.52
CA PRO A 75 -16.05 -4.30 -16.70
C PRO A 75 -15.03 -5.13 -15.92
N GLU A 76 -15.06 -5.01 -14.60
CA GLU A 76 -14.04 -5.55 -13.69
C GLU A 76 -13.81 -7.06 -13.86
N GLY A 77 -12.57 -7.51 -13.62
CA GLY A 77 -12.21 -8.93 -13.66
C GLY A 77 -12.28 -9.59 -15.04
N THR A 78 -12.59 -8.86 -16.11
CA THR A 78 -12.72 -9.42 -17.47
C THR A 78 -11.42 -9.32 -18.27
N LEU A 79 -11.26 -10.17 -19.31
CA LEU A 79 -10.10 -10.09 -20.21
C LEU A 79 -10.03 -8.74 -20.96
N VAL A 80 -11.17 -8.13 -21.28
CA VAL A 80 -11.21 -6.83 -21.94
C VAL A 80 -10.75 -5.70 -21.02
N ALA A 81 -11.03 -5.80 -19.71
CA ALA A 81 -10.51 -4.88 -18.71
C ALA A 81 -8.99 -5.02 -18.56
N MET A 82 -8.49 -6.26 -18.47
CA MET A 82 -7.05 -6.52 -18.39
C MET A 82 -6.28 -5.96 -19.60
N GLU A 83 -6.80 -6.18 -20.82
CA GLU A 83 -6.19 -5.63 -22.03
C GLU A 83 -6.15 -4.10 -22.00
N LYS A 84 -7.23 -3.47 -21.54
CA LYS A 84 -7.32 -2.01 -21.42
C LYS A 84 -6.39 -1.46 -20.35
N ALA A 85 -6.30 -2.10 -19.19
CA ALA A 85 -5.39 -1.74 -18.10
C ALA A 85 -3.93 -1.76 -18.55
N LEU A 86 -3.50 -2.81 -19.24
CA LEU A 86 -2.14 -2.90 -19.81
C LEU A 86 -1.87 -1.77 -20.82
N LYS A 87 -2.84 -1.49 -21.72
CA LYS A 87 -2.74 -0.34 -22.65
C LYS A 87 -2.66 1.00 -21.93
N ASN A 88 -3.27 1.09 -20.75
CA ASN A 88 -3.25 2.27 -19.91
C ASN A 88 -2.03 2.34 -18.98
N GLY A 89 -1.05 1.43 -19.12
CA GLY A 89 0.24 1.50 -18.42
C GLY A 89 0.32 0.68 -17.13
N ALA A 90 -0.63 -0.23 -16.87
CA ALA A 90 -0.59 -1.11 -15.71
C ALA A 90 0.68 -2.00 -15.71
N ASP A 91 1.40 -1.99 -14.59
CA ASP A 91 2.53 -2.88 -14.32
C ASP A 91 2.07 -4.25 -13.80
N TRP A 92 0.92 -4.27 -13.11
CA TRP A 92 0.27 -5.45 -12.55
C TRP A 92 -1.23 -5.47 -12.84
N LEU A 93 -1.76 -6.65 -13.11
CA LEU A 93 -3.19 -6.93 -13.19
C LEU A 93 -3.67 -7.53 -11.86
N ASP A 94 -4.49 -6.80 -11.13
CA ASP A 94 -5.09 -7.30 -9.91
C ASP A 94 -6.39 -8.04 -10.20
N VAL A 95 -6.54 -9.24 -9.63
CA VAL A 95 -7.69 -10.12 -9.87
C VAL A 95 -8.14 -10.84 -8.61
N ASP A 96 -9.46 -10.89 -8.47
CA ASP A 96 -10.15 -11.65 -7.43
C ASP A 96 -10.55 -13.03 -7.95
N LEU A 97 -10.17 -14.08 -7.23
CA LEU A 97 -10.47 -15.45 -7.60
C LEU A 97 -11.51 -16.06 -6.67
N ARG A 98 -12.47 -16.75 -7.28
CA ARG A 98 -13.37 -17.71 -6.63
C ARG A 98 -13.21 -19.05 -7.33
N MET A 99 -13.66 -20.12 -6.69
CA MET A 99 -13.58 -21.47 -7.25
C MET A 99 -14.98 -22.03 -7.49
N SER A 100 -15.27 -22.39 -8.74
CA SER A 100 -16.54 -23.00 -9.19
C SER A 100 -16.77 -24.38 -8.58
N GLU A 101 -18.00 -24.91 -8.67
CA GLU A 101 -18.39 -26.26 -8.19
C GLU A 101 -17.41 -27.34 -8.67
N ASP A 102 -17.04 -27.28 -9.94
CA ASP A 102 -16.14 -28.19 -10.66
C ASP A 102 -14.64 -27.87 -10.49
N ASN A 103 -14.29 -27.12 -9.44
CA ASN A 103 -12.92 -26.78 -9.00
C ASN A 103 -12.10 -26.00 -10.04
N ILE A 104 -12.75 -25.05 -10.73
CA ILE A 104 -12.08 -24.17 -11.69
C ILE A 104 -11.99 -22.77 -11.09
N LEU A 105 -10.79 -22.19 -11.12
CA LEU A 105 -10.56 -20.82 -10.66
C LEU A 105 -11.14 -19.82 -11.67
N VAL A 106 -12.17 -19.10 -11.23
CA VAL A 106 -12.83 -18.03 -12.00
C VAL A 106 -12.48 -16.68 -11.40
N ILE A 107 -12.33 -15.68 -12.26
CA ILE A 107 -12.03 -14.31 -11.85
C ILE A 107 -13.34 -13.58 -11.60
N SER A 108 -13.70 -13.41 -10.34
CA SER A 108 -14.91 -12.72 -9.91
C SER A 108 -14.80 -12.24 -8.47
N HIS A 109 -14.97 -10.94 -8.28
CA HIS A 109 -15.10 -10.36 -6.94
C HIS A 109 -16.43 -10.77 -6.29
N SER A 110 -17.51 -10.72 -7.06
CA SER A 110 -18.88 -11.02 -6.63
C SER A 110 -19.08 -12.46 -6.13
N PRO A 111 -19.70 -12.66 -4.95
CA PRO A 111 -19.98 -14.01 -4.43
C PRO A 111 -21.12 -14.71 -5.15
N THR A 112 -22.07 -13.98 -5.73
CA THR A 112 -23.27 -14.57 -6.35
C THR A 112 -23.38 -14.24 -7.84
N ALA A 113 -24.06 -15.10 -8.59
CA ALA A 113 -24.39 -14.88 -10.00
C ALA A 113 -25.24 -13.61 -10.21
N GLU A 114 -26.11 -13.28 -9.26
CA GLU A 114 -26.95 -12.09 -9.24
C GLU A 114 -26.15 -10.79 -9.18
N ASP A 115 -25.07 -10.79 -8.41
CA ASP A 115 -24.17 -9.64 -8.29
C ASP A 115 -23.34 -9.42 -9.57
N VAL A 116 -23.17 -10.47 -10.39
CA VAL A 116 -22.50 -10.38 -11.71
C VAL A 116 -23.50 -9.94 -12.80
N ASP A 117 -24.66 -10.59 -12.85
CA ASP A 117 -25.69 -10.38 -13.87
C ASP A 117 -27.08 -10.65 -13.25
N GLU A 118 -27.72 -9.58 -12.76
CA GLU A 118 -29.05 -9.66 -12.15
C GLU A 118 -30.12 -10.18 -13.12
N SER A 119 -29.92 -9.99 -14.43
CA SER A 119 -30.86 -10.39 -15.47
C SER A 119 -30.76 -11.87 -15.88
N SER A 120 -29.65 -12.53 -15.50
CA SER A 120 -29.43 -13.93 -15.84
C SER A 120 -30.45 -14.86 -15.18
N LYS A 121 -30.72 -16.00 -15.84
CA LYS A 121 -31.47 -17.11 -15.24
C LYS A 121 -30.61 -17.97 -14.30
N VAL A 122 -29.28 -17.85 -14.40
CA VAL A 122 -28.35 -18.48 -13.48
C VAL A 122 -28.33 -17.66 -12.20
N LYS A 123 -28.44 -18.33 -11.05
CA LYS A 123 -28.64 -17.75 -9.72
C LYS A 123 -27.89 -18.60 -8.69
N GLY A 124 -27.50 -17.99 -7.58
CA GLY A 124 -26.82 -18.67 -6.47
C GLY A 124 -25.34 -18.29 -6.33
N ASP A 125 -24.69 -18.90 -5.34
CA ASP A 125 -23.28 -18.65 -5.04
C ASP A 125 -22.39 -19.18 -6.18
N ILE A 126 -21.42 -18.39 -6.61
CA ILE A 126 -20.47 -18.76 -7.66
C ILE A 126 -19.75 -20.09 -7.34
N SER A 127 -19.53 -20.39 -6.05
CA SER A 127 -18.88 -21.63 -5.61
C SER A 127 -19.74 -22.89 -5.73
N GLU A 128 -21.06 -22.72 -5.92
CA GLU A 128 -22.05 -23.78 -6.12
C GLU A 128 -22.43 -23.96 -7.60
N LEU A 129 -21.87 -23.16 -8.51
CA LEU A 129 -22.11 -23.23 -9.95
C LEU A 129 -20.91 -23.85 -10.67
N ASN A 130 -21.15 -24.69 -11.67
CA ASN A 130 -20.07 -25.16 -12.54
C ASN A 130 -19.67 -24.08 -13.57
N LEU A 131 -18.49 -24.24 -14.18
CA LEU A 131 -17.98 -23.27 -15.16
C LEU A 131 -18.95 -23.01 -16.32
N ALA A 132 -19.65 -24.04 -16.79
CA ALA A 132 -20.58 -23.89 -17.92
C ALA A 132 -21.80 -23.02 -17.57
N GLU A 133 -22.19 -22.95 -16.30
CA GLU A 133 -23.22 -22.03 -15.80
C GLU A 133 -22.67 -20.62 -15.61
N ILE A 134 -21.50 -20.50 -14.98
CA ILE A 134 -20.82 -19.21 -14.76
C ILE A 134 -20.56 -18.49 -16.10
N LYS A 135 -20.17 -19.23 -17.14
CA LYS A 135 -19.93 -18.69 -18.49
C LYS A 135 -21.17 -18.13 -19.19
N LYS A 136 -22.39 -18.38 -18.67
CA LYS A 136 -23.62 -17.78 -19.19
C LYS A 136 -23.90 -16.39 -18.63
N LEU A 137 -23.19 -15.97 -17.58
CA LEU A 137 -23.33 -14.64 -16.99
C LEU A 137 -22.68 -13.58 -17.89
N ASP A 138 -23.37 -12.45 -18.03
CA ASP A 138 -22.81 -11.25 -18.67
C ASP A 138 -21.97 -10.46 -17.66
N ALA A 139 -20.65 -10.64 -17.69
CA ALA A 139 -19.74 -9.90 -16.81
C ALA A 139 -19.65 -8.40 -17.18
N GLY A 140 -20.23 -7.98 -18.31
CA GLY A 140 -20.41 -6.58 -18.67
C GLY A 140 -21.71 -5.96 -18.15
N HIS A 141 -22.59 -6.73 -17.51
CA HIS A 141 -23.98 -6.33 -17.24
C HIS A 141 -24.09 -5.07 -16.37
N ASN A 142 -23.30 -5.02 -15.30
CA ASN A 142 -23.39 -3.99 -14.26
C ASN A 142 -22.43 -2.81 -14.49
N PHE A 143 -21.52 -2.89 -15.48
CA PHE A 143 -20.55 -1.81 -15.68
C PHE A 143 -21.22 -0.53 -16.18
N THR A 144 -20.94 0.56 -15.48
CA THR A 144 -21.41 1.92 -15.81
C THR A 144 -20.42 2.97 -15.31
N ASN A 145 -20.27 4.06 -16.07
CA ASN A 145 -19.45 5.21 -15.66
C ASN A 145 -20.28 6.34 -15.04
N ASN A 146 -21.60 6.25 -15.11
CA ASN A 146 -22.51 7.35 -14.74
C ASN A 146 -23.83 6.86 -14.09
N GLU A 147 -23.87 5.59 -13.67
CA GLU A 147 -25.03 4.93 -13.05
C GLU A 147 -26.28 4.80 -13.94
N HIS A 148 -26.22 5.24 -15.20
CA HIS A 148 -27.37 5.32 -16.09
C HIS A 148 -27.17 4.55 -17.40
N ASP A 149 -25.95 4.57 -17.94
CA ASP A 149 -25.59 3.90 -19.18
C ASP A 149 -24.77 2.64 -18.90
N PHE A 150 -25.14 1.52 -19.54
CA PHE A 150 -24.48 0.23 -19.41
C PHE A 150 -23.89 -0.22 -20.76
N PRO A 151 -22.78 0.39 -21.21
CA PRO A 151 -22.29 0.24 -22.58
C PRO A 151 -21.82 -1.17 -22.95
N TYR A 152 -21.50 -1.99 -21.94
CA TYR A 152 -20.97 -3.35 -22.12
C TYR A 152 -22.01 -4.45 -21.92
N ARG A 153 -23.24 -4.09 -21.51
CA ARG A 153 -24.33 -5.06 -21.34
C ARG A 153 -24.69 -5.69 -22.68
N GLY A 154 -24.76 -7.02 -22.70
CA GLY A 154 -25.11 -7.82 -23.87
C GLY A 154 -24.03 -7.90 -24.94
N GLN A 155 -22.79 -7.47 -24.67
CA GLN A 155 -21.68 -7.52 -25.64
C GLN A 155 -20.96 -8.87 -25.66
N GLY A 156 -21.46 -9.87 -24.93
CA GLY A 156 -20.86 -11.21 -24.87
C GLY A 156 -19.60 -11.29 -24.01
N ILE A 157 -19.44 -10.38 -23.05
CA ILE A 157 -18.32 -10.40 -22.10
C ILE A 157 -18.66 -11.39 -20.99
N THR A 158 -17.84 -12.42 -20.83
CA THR A 158 -18.07 -13.50 -19.85
C THR A 158 -17.08 -13.43 -18.70
N VAL A 159 -17.44 -14.01 -17.54
CA VAL A 159 -16.51 -14.26 -16.43
C VAL A 159 -15.35 -15.15 -16.90
N PRO A 160 -14.08 -14.71 -16.83
CA PRO A 160 -12.95 -15.53 -17.26
C PRO A 160 -12.46 -16.48 -16.17
N THR A 161 -11.74 -17.51 -16.58
CA THR A 161 -10.94 -18.38 -15.72
C THR A 161 -9.53 -17.82 -15.57
N LEU A 162 -8.82 -18.24 -14.50
CA LEU A 162 -7.41 -17.90 -14.35
C LEU A 162 -6.57 -18.47 -15.51
N ASP A 163 -6.88 -19.68 -16.00
CA ASP A 163 -6.25 -20.29 -17.17
C ASP A 163 -6.38 -19.40 -18.43
N GLU A 164 -7.56 -18.87 -18.70
CA GLU A 164 -7.79 -17.96 -19.84
C GLU A 164 -6.97 -16.67 -19.68
N ALA A 165 -6.92 -16.08 -18.48
CA ALA A 165 -6.14 -14.87 -18.23
C ALA A 165 -4.63 -15.11 -18.38
N LEU A 166 -4.09 -16.17 -17.81
CA LEU A 166 -2.66 -16.51 -17.93
C LEU A 166 -2.28 -16.91 -19.36
N THR A 167 -3.22 -17.47 -20.13
CA THR A 167 -3.03 -17.77 -21.56
C THR A 167 -3.04 -16.49 -22.41
N ALA A 168 -3.99 -15.59 -22.17
CA ALA A 168 -4.12 -14.33 -22.91
C ALA A 168 -2.95 -13.37 -22.62
N PHE A 169 -2.42 -13.39 -21.39
CA PHE A 169 -1.41 -12.46 -20.91
C PHE A 169 -0.18 -13.19 -20.34
N PRO A 170 0.59 -13.90 -21.17
CA PRO A 170 1.67 -14.78 -20.72
C PRO A 170 2.88 -14.04 -20.11
N GLN A 171 3.01 -12.74 -20.40
CA GLN A 171 4.11 -11.90 -19.90
C GLN A 171 3.66 -10.94 -18.79
N SER A 172 2.35 -10.83 -18.55
CA SER A 172 1.82 -9.90 -17.56
C SER A 172 1.99 -10.46 -16.15
N ARG A 173 2.15 -9.53 -15.21
CA ARG A 173 2.22 -9.81 -13.78
C ARG A 173 0.83 -9.70 -13.17
N PHE A 174 0.53 -10.56 -12.19
CA PHE A 174 -0.76 -10.63 -11.52
C PHE A 174 -0.61 -10.51 -10.01
N THR A 175 -1.51 -9.76 -9.39
CA THR A 175 -1.78 -9.81 -7.95
C THR A 175 -3.08 -10.58 -7.77
N ILE A 176 -3.04 -11.63 -6.95
CA ILE A 176 -4.16 -12.56 -6.84
C ILE A 176 -4.74 -12.50 -5.43
N HIS A 177 -6.04 -12.26 -5.38
CA HIS A 177 -6.83 -12.30 -4.16
C HIS A 177 -7.69 -13.57 -4.17
N LEU A 178 -7.57 -14.40 -3.13
CA LEU A 178 -8.39 -15.60 -2.98
C LEU A 178 -9.64 -15.25 -2.16
N LEU A 179 -10.81 -15.31 -2.79
CA LEU A 179 -12.09 -14.98 -2.19
C LEU A 179 -12.93 -16.24 -1.92
N GLY A 180 -13.76 -16.17 -0.89
CA GLY A 180 -14.60 -17.29 -0.44
C GLY A 180 -13.87 -18.29 0.47
N GLN A 181 -14.53 -19.40 0.80
CA GLN A 181 -14.02 -20.44 1.72
C GLN A 181 -14.20 -21.84 1.14
N LYS A 182 -13.80 -22.05 -0.12
CA LYS A 182 -13.81 -23.39 -0.71
C LYS A 182 -12.53 -24.14 -0.32
N GLU A 183 -12.68 -25.38 0.13
CA GLU A 183 -11.53 -26.26 0.38
C GLU A 183 -10.69 -26.40 -0.88
N ASP A 184 -9.37 -26.47 -0.70
CA ASP A 184 -8.38 -26.70 -1.75
C ASP A 184 -8.16 -25.58 -2.78
N ILE A 185 -8.75 -24.39 -2.59
CA ILE A 185 -8.53 -23.25 -3.52
C ILE A 185 -7.06 -22.84 -3.60
N GLU A 186 -6.30 -22.95 -2.51
CA GLU A 186 -4.87 -22.64 -2.50
C GLU A 186 -4.05 -23.68 -3.30
N GLU A 187 -4.37 -24.96 -3.13
CA GLU A 187 -3.78 -26.08 -3.87
C GLU A 187 -4.04 -25.93 -5.37
N GLU A 188 -5.27 -25.59 -5.76
CA GLU A 188 -5.62 -25.39 -7.16
C GLU A 188 -4.91 -24.17 -7.76
N LEU A 189 -4.79 -23.07 -7.00
CA LEU A 189 -4.00 -21.91 -7.43
C LEU A 189 -2.55 -22.31 -7.72
N VAL A 190 -1.90 -23.02 -6.79
CA VAL A 190 -0.50 -23.44 -6.98
C VAL A 190 -0.34 -24.35 -8.20
N LYS A 191 -1.27 -25.27 -8.44
CA LYS A 191 -1.26 -26.12 -9.64
C LYS A 191 -1.38 -25.31 -10.93
N VAL A 192 -2.30 -24.33 -10.98
CA VAL A 192 -2.46 -23.48 -12.17
C VAL A 192 -1.21 -22.61 -12.38
N ILE A 193 -0.66 -22.00 -11.34
CA ILE A 193 0.58 -21.23 -11.45
C ILE A 193 1.76 -22.10 -11.94
N GLU A 194 1.85 -23.34 -11.47
CA GLU A 194 2.86 -24.30 -11.92
C GLU A 194 2.68 -24.69 -13.39
N LYS A 195 1.44 -25.00 -13.81
CA LYS A 195 1.09 -25.32 -15.20
C LYS A 195 1.55 -24.24 -16.18
N TYR A 196 1.45 -22.97 -15.80
CA TYR A 196 1.84 -21.83 -16.63
C TYR A 196 3.25 -21.29 -16.35
N ASN A 197 4.01 -21.94 -15.45
CA ASN A 197 5.32 -21.47 -14.97
C ASN A 197 5.32 -19.98 -14.59
N ALA A 198 4.30 -19.55 -13.83
CA ALA A 198 4.00 -18.14 -13.56
C ALA A 198 4.51 -17.64 -12.19
N PHE A 199 5.34 -18.42 -11.50
CA PHE A 199 5.82 -18.12 -10.14
C PHE A 199 6.42 -16.71 -10.00
N ASP A 200 7.24 -16.26 -10.95
CA ASP A 200 7.96 -14.97 -10.88
C ASP A 200 7.09 -13.76 -11.22
N ARG A 201 5.87 -13.98 -11.71
CA ARG A 201 4.94 -12.94 -12.16
C ARG A 201 3.61 -12.97 -11.41
N VAL A 202 3.55 -13.69 -10.29
CA VAL A 202 2.37 -13.77 -9.43
C VAL A 202 2.78 -13.60 -7.98
N PHE A 203 2.04 -12.77 -7.25
CA PHE A 203 2.01 -12.83 -5.80
C PHE A 203 0.57 -12.82 -5.31
N VAL A 204 0.35 -13.39 -4.12
CA VAL A 204 -0.96 -13.38 -3.47
C VAL A 204 -1.09 -12.23 -2.49
N ALA A 205 -2.21 -11.53 -2.53
CA ALA A 205 -2.57 -10.47 -1.60
C ALA A 205 -3.97 -10.73 -1.04
N GLY A 206 -4.26 -10.12 0.10
CA GLY A 206 -5.54 -10.32 0.76
C GLY A 206 -5.44 -10.08 2.26
N PHE A 207 -6.61 -9.95 2.89
CA PHE A 207 -6.67 -9.65 4.32
C PHE A 207 -6.53 -10.91 5.18
N SER A 208 -7.10 -12.03 4.72
CA SER A 208 -7.05 -13.33 5.39
C SER A 208 -5.64 -13.93 5.32
N GLU A 209 -4.99 -14.06 6.47
CA GLU A 209 -3.59 -14.51 6.58
C GLU A 209 -3.41 -16.00 6.20
N GLY A 210 -4.41 -16.85 6.51
CA GLY A 210 -4.35 -18.29 6.29
C GLY A 210 -4.06 -18.69 4.84
N PRO A 211 -4.88 -18.24 3.86
CA PRO A 211 -4.64 -18.54 2.45
C PRO A 211 -3.26 -18.08 1.96
N LEU A 212 -2.81 -16.89 2.38
CA LEU A 212 -1.50 -16.36 1.96
C LEU A 212 -0.33 -17.24 2.43
N ILE A 213 -0.37 -17.67 3.69
CA ILE A 213 0.64 -18.59 4.26
C ILE A 213 0.58 -19.93 3.55
N LYS A 214 -0.62 -20.50 3.37
CA LYS A 214 -0.80 -21.81 2.76
C LYS A 214 -0.31 -21.85 1.31
N VAL A 215 -0.57 -20.81 0.51
CA VAL A 215 -0.01 -20.68 -0.87
C VAL A 215 1.51 -20.60 -0.85
N LYS A 216 2.11 -19.84 0.08
CA LYS A 216 3.57 -19.77 0.23
C LYS A 216 4.17 -21.14 0.56
N GLU A 217 3.56 -21.88 1.49
CA GLU A 217 4.00 -23.22 1.89
C GLU A 217 3.89 -24.23 0.74
N LEU A 218 2.72 -24.31 0.10
CA LEU A 218 2.46 -25.24 -1.01
C LEU A 218 3.35 -24.98 -2.22
N SER A 219 3.72 -23.72 -2.48
CA SER A 219 4.62 -23.36 -3.56
C SER A 219 6.11 -23.53 -3.22
N GLY A 220 6.44 -23.91 -1.98
CA GLY A 220 7.83 -23.99 -1.50
C GLY A 220 8.51 -22.61 -1.40
N GLY A 221 7.73 -21.56 -1.13
CA GLY A 221 8.19 -20.17 -1.07
C GLY A 221 8.38 -19.50 -2.43
N ARG A 222 7.98 -20.14 -3.54
CA ARG A 222 8.12 -19.59 -4.90
C ARG A 222 7.08 -18.53 -5.22
N ILE A 223 5.86 -18.65 -4.69
CA ILE A 223 4.83 -17.61 -4.81
C ILE A 223 4.98 -16.66 -3.64
N LYS A 224 5.26 -15.38 -3.96
CA LYS A 224 5.37 -14.31 -2.97
C LYS A 224 4.01 -13.94 -2.38
N ARG A 225 4.01 -13.30 -1.22
CA ARG A 225 2.77 -12.88 -0.55
C ARG A 225 2.82 -11.47 0.06
N GLY A 226 1.65 -10.86 0.15
CA GLY A 226 1.40 -9.71 1.01
C GLY A 226 1.39 -10.07 2.50
N ALA A 227 1.42 -9.05 3.35
CA ALA A 227 1.19 -9.16 4.78
C ALA A 227 -0.28 -9.47 5.08
N GLY A 228 -0.55 -10.49 5.90
CA GLY A 228 -1.90 -10.77 6.40
C GLY A 228 -2.36 -9.73 7.44
N ALA A 229 -3.62 -9.84 7.87
CA ALA A 229 -4.19 -8.92 8.86
C ALA A 229 -3.38 -8.81 10.16
N LYS A 230 -2.97 -9.93 10.77
CA LYS A 230 -2.26 -9.89 12.06
C LYS A 230 -0.85 -9.37 11.87
N GLU A 231 -0.16 -9.80 10.83
CA GLU A 231 1.16 -9.29 10.46
C GLU A 231 1.14 -7.78 10.23
N THR A 232 0.14 -7.29 9.48
CA THR A 232 -0.05 -5.85 9.23
C THR A 232 -0.22 -5.08 10.53
N ILE A 233 -1.14 -5.52 11.40
CA ILE A 233 -1.40 -4.86 12.69
C ILE A 233 -0.16 -4.93 13.60
N GLY A 234 0.49 -6.08 13.68
CA GLY A 234 1.67 -6.29 14.51
C GLY A 234 2.85 -5.44 14.07
N PHE A 235 3.10 -5.37 12.76
CA PHE A 235 4.11 -4.53 12.15
C PHE A 235 3.85 -3.05 12.43
N MET A 236 2.64 -2.56 12.16
CA MET A 236 2.27 -1.17 12.40
C MET A 236 2.35 -0.79 13.88
N ASP A 237 1.88 -1.66 14.80
CA ASP A 237 1.98 -1.39 16.23
C ASP A 237 3.44 -1.30 16.66
N ALA A 238 4.29 -2.25 16.28
CA ALA A 238 5.73 -2.23 16.58
C ALA A 238 6.39 -0.92 16.13
N VAL A 239 6.16 -0.51 14.88
CA VAL A 239 6.68 0.77 14.35
C VAL A 239 6.17 1.95 15.17
N LYS A 240 4.89 1.97 15.57
CA LYS A 240 4.34 3.03 16.44
C LYS A 240 4.85 2.99 17.87
N ARG A 241 5.49 1.89 18.32
CA ARG A 241 6.24 1.84 19.59
C ARG A 241 7.68 2.35 19.44
N GLY A 242 8.10 2.74 18.23
CA GLY A 242 9.49 3.06 17.91
C GLY A 242 10.37 1.82 17.79
N GLU A 243 9.77 0.63 17.64
CA GLU A 243 10.49 -0.60 17.38
C GLU A 243 10.74 -0.71 15.88
N MET A 244 11.95 -1.13 15.52
CA MET A 244 12.32 -1.46 14.15
C MET A 244 12.46 -2.99 14.05
N PRO A 245 11.49 -3.69 13.44
CA PRO A 245 11.64 -5.12 13.19
C PRO A 245 12.91 -5.37 12.38
N SER A 246 13.66 -6.42 12.71
CA SER A 246 14.86 -6.80 11.93
C SER A 246 14.53 -7.64 10.69
N SER A 247 13.33 -8.25 10.67
CA SER A 247 12.82 -9.07 9.57
C SER A 247 11.30 -9.23 9.71
N VAL A 248 10.65 -9.63 8.61
CA VAL A 248 9.25 -10.05 8.55
C VAL A 248 9.12 -11.25 7.60
N ASP A 249 7.96 -11.91 7.59
CA ASP A 249 7.72 -13.11 6.76
C ASP A 249 6.87 -12.84 5.49
N PHE A 250 6.51 -11.57 5.23
CA PHE A 250 5.84 -11.15 4.00
C PHE A 250 6.80 -10.49 3.01
N ASP A 251 6.51 -10.62 1.72
CA ASP A 251 7.33 -10.06 0.63
C ASP A 251 6.90 -8.65 0.25
N PHE A 252 5.61 -8.34 0.44
CA PHE A 252 5.01 -7.04 0.12
C PHE A 252 4.21 -6.54 1.32
N PHE A 253 4.38 -5.27 1.69
CA PHE A 253 3.49 -4.64 2.65
C PHE A 253 2.31 -4.03 1.90
N VAL A 254 1.17 -4.73 1.94
CA VAL A 254 -0.08 -4.31 1.28
C VAL A 254 -1.11 -4.03 2.37
N PRO A 255 -1.05 -2.86 3.06
CA PRO A 255 -1.89 -2.59 4.20
C PRO A 255 -3.35 -2.44 3.80
N GLY A 256 -4.07 -3.57 3.80
CA GLY A 256 -5.53 -3.69 3.72
C GLY A 256 -6.05 -4.49 2.51
N GLY A 257 -7.32 -4.85 2.53
CA GLY A 257 -8.06 -5.39 1.38
C GLY A 257 -9.56 -5.13 1.55
N GLU A 258 -10.32 -5.17 0.46
CA GLU A 258 -11.73 -4.75 0.42
C GLU A 258 -12.70 -5.74 1.10
N GLU A 259 -12.21 -6.89 1.59
CA GLU A 259 -13.07 -7.90 2.21
C GLU A 259 -12.91 -8.04 3.73
N ALA A 260 -13.81 -7.38 4.45
CA ALA A 260 -14.27 -7.81 5.77
C ALA A 260 -15.37 -8.90 5.68
N GLN A 261 -15.79 -9.29 4.47
CA GLN A 261 -16.93 -10.20 4.26
C GLN A 261 -16.59 -11.68 4.49
N SER A 262 -15.34 -12.08 4.29
CA SER A 262 -14.85 -13.44 4.53
C SER A 262 -14.31 -13.66 5.96
N ALA A 263 -14.30 -12.61 6.80
CA ALA A 263 -13.77 -12.66 8.16
C ALA A 263 -14.72 -13.37 9.14
N GLY A 264 -14.57 -14.68 9.30
CA GLY A 264 -15.18 -15.39 10.43
C GLY A 264 -14.65 -14.92 11.79
N LYS A 265 -13.48 -14.26 11.80
CA LYS A 265 -12.72 -13.95 13.01
C LYS A 265 -12.79 -12.48 13.41
N MET A 266 -12.90 -12.25 14.72
CA MET A 266 -13.09 -10.90 15.28
C MET A 266 -11.96 -9.94 14.92
N TYR A 267 -10.69 -10.36 14.97
CA TYR A 267 -9.56 -9.49 14.66
C TYR A 267 -9.47 -9.13 13.18
N GLU A 268 -9.93 -10.00 12.27
CA GLU A 268 -9.98 -9.67 10.85
C GLU A 268 -11.03 -8.57 10.61
N LYS A 269 -12.23 -8.70 11.20
CA LYS A 269 -13.26 -7.65 11.14
C LYS A 269 -12.77 -6.32 11.73
N LEU A 270 -12.12 -6.35 12.89
CA LEU A 270 -11.58 -5.14 13.52
C LEU A 270 -10.38 -4.56 12.76
N GLY A 271 -9.53 -5.42 12.20
CA GLY A 271 -8.40 -5.03 11.38
C GLY A 271 -8.87 -4.31 10.12
N ALA A 272 -9.81 -4.89 9.37
CA ALA A 272 -10.40 -4.27 8.19
C ALA A 272 -11.05 -2.91 8.52
N LYS A 273 -11.84 -2.85 9.60
CA LYS A 273 -12.43 -1.59 10.08
C LYS A 273 -11.38 -0.55 10.50
N LEU A 274 -10.26 -0.98 11.09
CA LEU A 274 -9.16 -0.07 11.39
C LEU A 274 -8.48 0.40 10.11
N MET A 275 -8.26 -0.47 9.13
CA MET A 275 -7.70 -0.08 7.84
C MET A 275 -8.61 0.90 7.10
N ASP A 276 -9.93 0.76 7.23
CA ASP A 276 -10.88 1.77 6.76
C ASP A 276 -10.74 3.11 7.49
N ILE A 277 -10.60 3.10 8.82
CA ILE A 277 -10.34 4.32 9.60
C ILE A 277 -8.97 4.91 9.25
N ALA A 278 -7.97 4.06 9.01
CA ALA A 278 -6.62 4.41 8.63
C ALA A 278 -6.64 5.10 7.26
N ARG A 279 -7.35 4.53 6.28
CA ARG A 279 -7.62 5.12 4.96
C ARG A 279 -8.34 6.46 5.06
N GLN A 280 -9.41 6.55 5.85
CA GLN A 280 -10.15 7.81 6.09
C GLN A 280 -9.27 8.89 6.76
N LYS A 281 -8.28 8.48 7.54
CA LYS A 281 -7.28 9.35 8.18
C LYS A 281 -5.96 9.44 7.39
N LYS A 282 -5.93 8.97 6.14
CA LYS A 282 -4.78 8.94 5.22
C LYS A 282 -3.51 8.29 5.80
N LEU A 283 -3.65 7.09 6.36
CA LEU A 283 -2.57 6.13 6.61
C LEU A 283 -2.42 5.20 5.40
N PRO A 284 -1.21 4.70 5.06
CA PRO A 284 -0.01 4.59 5.92
C PRO A 284 0.69 5.91 6.30
N ASP A 285 1.24 5.95 7.53
CA ASP A 285 2.09 7.06 7.99
C ASP A 285 3.49 6.91 7.41
N ILE A 286 4.25 8.00 7.38
CA ILE A 286 5.63 8.02 6.91
C ILE A 286 6.51 6.99 7.62
N ASP A 287 6.26 6.75 8.93
CA ASP A 287 6.99 5.76 9.72
C ASP A 287 6.91 4.34 9.12
N PHE A 288 5.74 3.96 8.59
CA PHE A 288 5.56 2.63 8.01
C PHE A 288 6.30 2.50 6.68
N ILE A 289 6.26 3.55 5.87
CA ILE A 289 6.97 3.60 4.59
C ILE A 289 8.48 3.53 4.86
N VAL A 290 9.01 4.37 5.75
CA VAL A 290 10.43 4.36 6.13
C VAL A 290 10.85 2.99 6.64
N THR A 291 10.02 2.36 7.49
CA THR A 291 10.30 1.01 7.99
C THR A 291 10.34 -0.02 6.86
N CYS A 292 9.35 -0.03 5.97
CA CYS A 292 9.33 -0.94 4.80
C CYS A 292 10.56 -0.75 3.92
N LYS A 293 10.93 0.51 3.62
CA LYS A 293 12.13 0.83 2.84
C LYS A 293 13.42 0.34 3.50
N SER A 294 13.55 0.51 4.81
CA SER A 294 14.73 0.03 5.57
C SER A 294 14.88 -1.49 5.53
N LEU A 295 13.76 -2.21 5.37
CA LEU A 295 13.70 -3.66 5.24
C LEU A 295 13.81 -4.14 3.80
N GLY A 296 13.82 -3.24 2.81
CA GLY A 296 13.79 -3.60 1.39
C GLY A 296 12.46 -4.20 0.94
N ILE A 297 11.37 -3.93 1.68
CA ILE A 297 10.04 -4.45 1.41
C ILE A 297 9.25 -3.41 0.62
N PRO A 298 8.74 -3.76 -0.59
CA PRO A 298 7.87 -2.85 -1.31
C PRO A 298 6.56 -2.61 -0.56
N ILE A 299 6.12 -1.36 -0.52
CA ILE A 299 4.82 -0.97 0.05
C ILE A 299 3.84 -0.63 -1.08
N TYR A 300 2.75 -1.37 -1.16
CA TYR A 300 1.66 -1.13 -2.12
C TYR A 300 0.40 -0.72 -1.38
N ILE A 301 -0.25 0.32 -1.85
CA ILE A 301 -1.44 0.86 -1.20
C ILE A 301 -2.66 0.71 -2.10
N TRP A 302 -3.83 0.61 -1.51
CA TRP A 302 -5.09 0.34 -2.19
C TRP A 302 -6.25 1.02 -1.44
N THR A 303 -7.40 1.21 -2.06
CA THR A 303 -7.54 1.54 -3.50
C THR A 303 -7.55 3.06 -3.60
N VAL A 304 -6.62 3.61 -4.39
CA VAL A 304 -6.46 5.06 -4.53
C VAL A 304 -6.92 5.48 -5.92
N ASN A 305 -7.99 6.27 -5.95
CA ASN A 305 -8.63 6.71 -7.19
C ASN A 305 -8.57 8.23 -7.40
N ASP A 306 -8.31 8.98 -6.33
CA ASP A 306 -8.18 10.43 -6.34
C ASP A 306 -6.76 10.84 -6.76
N LYS A 307 -6.63 11.80 -7.68
CA LYS A 307 -5.33 12.20 -8.25
C LYS A 307 -4.44 12.86 -7.20
N GLU A 308 -5.01 13.71 -6.35
CA GLU A 308 -4.30 14.37 -5.27
C GLU A 308 -3.80 13.35 -4.24
N GLU A 309 -4.59 12.32 -3.95
CA GLU A 309 -4.17 11.20 -3.13
C GLU A 309 -3.05 10.37 -3.80
N MET A 310 -3.14 10.07 -5.09
CA MET A 310 -2.05 9.39 -5.82
C MET A 310 -0.74 10.17 -5.70
N MET A 311 -0.77 11.49 -5.95
CA MET A 311 0.40 12.34 -5.84
C MET A 311 0.97 12.36 -4.42
N LEU A 312 0.12 12.43 -3.40
CA LEU A 312 0.55 12.33 -2.00
C LEU A 312 1.35 11.04 -1.74
N TRP A 313 0.80 9.91 -2.15
CA TRP A 313 1.43 8.61 -1.90
C TRP A 313 2.74 8.43 -2.66
N ILE A 314 2.82 8.94 -3.88
CA ILE A 314 4.06 8.98 -4.66
C ILE A 314 5.11 9.84 -3.95
N ALA A 315 4.74 11.02 -3.45
CA ALA A 315 5.65 11.89 -2.71
C ALA A 315 6.20 11.21 -1.46
N LEU A 316 5.33 10.52 -0.72
CA LEU A 316 5.66 9.75 0.46
C LEU A 316 6.60 8.57 0.14
N GLY A 317 6.60 8.08 -1.10
CA GLY A 317 7.53 7.09 -1.61
C GLY A 317 6.99 5.67 -1.61
N VAL A 318 5.68 5.48 -1.77
CA VAL A 318 5.13 4.13 -1.98
C VAL A 318 5.66 3.51 -3.27
N ASP A 319 5.75 2.18 -3.30
CA ASP A 319 6.30 1.45 -4.46
C ASP A 319 5.22 1.11 -5.50
N GLY A 320 3.95 1.14 -5.12
CA GLY A 320 2.85 0.78 -6.01
C GLY A 320 1.49 1.22 -5.48
N ILE A 321 0.58 1.46 -6.41
CA ILE A 321 -0.77 1.95 -6.12
C ILE A 321 -1.76 1.07 -6.87
N TYR A 322 -2.65 0.42 -6.12
CA TYR A 322 -3.88 -0.18 -6.63
C TYR A 322 -4.87 0.94 -6.94
N THR A 323 -5.34 0.97 -8.18
CA THR A 323 -6.31 1.96 -8.64
C THR A 323 -7.31 1.34 -9.61
N ASP A 324 -8.56 1.78 -9.51
CA ASP A 324 -9.61 1.46 -10.49
C ASP A 324 -9.39 2.22 -11.81
N TYR A 325 -8.54 3.26 -11.79
CA TYR A 325 -8.28 4.15 -12.93
C TYR A 325 -6.79 4.16 -13.35
N PRO A 326 -6.25 3.05 -13.90
CA PRO A 326 -4.87 3.00 -14.38
C PRO A 326 -4.47 4.15 -15.31
N SER A 327 -5.40 4.62 -16.15
CA SER A 327 -5.13 5.73 -17.07
C SER A 327 -4.82 7.04 -16.35
N GLN A 328 -5.45 7.30 -15.20
CA GLN A 328 -5.20 8.53 -14.43
C GLN A 328 -3.80 8.54 -13.82
N LEU A 329 -3.37 7.41 -13.24
CA LEU A 329 -2.03 7.31 -12.68
C LEU A 329 -0.96 7.39 -13.79
N ASN A 330 -1.21 6.77 -14.95
CA ASN A 330 -0.30 6.87 -16.09
C ASN A 330 -0.25 8.29 -16.67
N GLU A 331 -1.37 9.01 -16.69
CA GLU A 331 -1.40 10.44 -17.05
C GLU A 331 -0.50 11.25 -16.12
N ILE A 332 -0.59 11.02 -14.80
CA ILE A 332 0.29 11.67 -13.81
C ILE A 332 1.76 11.35 -14.12
N LYS A 333 2.12 10.08 -14.39
CA LYS A 333 3.48 9.69 -14.79
C LYS A 333 3.96 10.41 -16.07
N MET A 334 3.08 10.61 -17.05
CA MET A 334 3.40 11.30 -18.30
C MET A 334 3.52 12.83 -18.16
N GLN A 335 2.84 13.45 -17.18
CA GLN A 335 2.89 14.89 -16.93
C GLN A 335 4.22 15.33 -16.28
N TYR A 336 4.89 14.44 -15.56
CA TYR A 336 6.15 14.73 -14.87
C TYR A 336 7.29 13.80 -15.35
N PRO A 337 7.68 13.83 -16.65
CA PRO A 337 8.76 13.00 -17.18
C PRO A 337 10.14 13.51 -16.74
N GLU A 338 11.17 12.67 -16.83
CA GLU A 338 12.57 13.08 -16.69
C GLU A 338 12.86 14.28 -17.62
N LYS A 339 13.17 15.45 -17.03
CA LYS A 339 13.99 16.45 -17.71
C LYS A 339 15.43 16.28 -17.25
N PRO A 340 16.43 16.38 -18.15
CA PRO A 340 17.82 16.43 -17.72
C PRO A 340 18.01 17.60 -16.75
N PHE A 341 18.75 17.31 -15.67
CA PHE A 341 19.05 18.22 -14.58
C PHE A 341 19.60 19.57 -15.09
N ASP A 342 18.83 20.64 -14.91
CA ASP A 342 19.30 22.03 -15.10
C ASP A 342 19.36 22.73 -13.74
N PHE A 343 20.59 22.88 -13.24
CA PHE A 343 20.93 23.43 -11.94
C PHE A 343 20.56 24.91 -11.81
N ILE A 344 20.48 25.64 -12.93
CA ILE A 344 20.37 27.11 -12.95
C ILE A 344 18.90 27.56 -12.98
N GLU A 345 18.02 26.84 -13.69
CA GLU A 345 16.59 27.21 -13.77
C GLU A 345 15.81 26.93 -12.47
N ASN A 346 16.23 25.98 -11.65
CA ASN A 346 15.42 25.47 -10.52
C ASN A 346 15.96 25.85 -9.13
N PHE A 347 17.01 26.66 -9.05
CA PHE A 347 17.69 26.99 -7.77
C PHE A 347 16.79 27.69 -6.74
N GLY A 348 15.79 28.46 -7.19
CA GLY A 348 14.79 29.10 -6.32
C GLY A 348 13.63 28.18 -5.88
N GLU A 349 13.44 27.05 -6.56
CA GLU A 349 12.34 26.10 -6.30
C GLU A 349 12.78 24.88 -5.44
N TYR A 350 14.08 24.78 -5.13
CA TYR A 350 14.73 23.69 -4.37
C TYR A 350 14.97 23.98 -2.88
N LEU A 351 14.24 24.93 -2.29
CA LEU A 351 14.26 25.17 -0.84
C LEU A 351 13.62 24.02 -0.01
N VAL A 352 13.18 22.94 -0.65
CA VAL A 352 12.50 21.81 -0.01
C VAL A 352 13.32 20.54 -0.24
N ASP A 353 13.70 19.90 0.86
CA ASP A 353 14.45 18.66 1.04
C ASP A 353 16.00 18.78 0.98
N GLY A 354 16.65 18.96 -0.17
CA GLY A 354 18.13 18.87 -0.22
C GLY A 354 18.87 20.00 0.52
N LEU A 355 18.47 21.25 0.28
CA LEU A 355 19.01 22.41 0.98
C LEU A 355 18.42 22.53 2.39
N ALA A 356 17.19 22.08 2.63
CA ALA A 356 16.55 22.12 3.94
C ALA A 356 17.26 21.18 4.93
N ASP A 357 17.49 19.93 4.56
CA ASP A 357 18.19 18.97 5.40
C ASP A 357 19.65 19.37 5.60
N TRP A 358 20.29 19.94 4.58
CA TRP A 358 21.64 20.49 4.70
C TRP A 358 21.67 21.72 5.64
N VAL A 359 20.72 22.64 5.52
CA VAL A 359 20.61 23.83 6.39
C VAL A 359 20.25 23.43 7.82
N ILE A 360 19.39 22.42 8.02
CA ILE A 360 19.00 21.90 9.33
C ILE A 360 20.18 21.16 9.98
N THR A 361 20.88 20.30 9.25
CA THR A 361 22.09 19.62 9.76
C THR A 361 23.22 20.61 10.02
N TYR A 362 23.37 21.65 9.21
CA TYR A 362 24.33 22.74 9.44
C TYR A 362 23.95 23.59 10.66
N ALA A 363 22.67 23.89 10.86
CA ALA A 363 22.18 24.57 12.05
C ALA A 363 22.42 23.73 13.32
N ALA A 364 22.21 22.42 13.25
CA ALA A 364 22.53 21.49 14.33
C ALA A 364 24.04 21.43 14.59
N ALA A 365 24.87 21.37 13.56
CA ALA A 365 26.33 21.45 13.71
C ALA A 365 26.76 22.77 14.37
N ASN A 366 26.12 23.91 14.03
CA ASN A 366 26.35 25.20 14.67
C ASN A 366 25.97 25.20 16.16
N ASN A 367 24.84 24.61 16.54
CA ASN A 367 24.45 24.46 17.95
C ASN A 367 25.46 23.60 18.73
N LEU A 368 26.06 22.60 18.06
CA LEU A 368 27.12 21.75 18.61
C LEU A 368 28.50 22.43 18.63
N GLY A 369 28.60 23.65 18.07
CA GLY A 369 29.83 24.45 18.06
C GLY A 369 30.92 23.84 17.19
N TRP A 370 30.57 23.38 15.98
CA TRP A 370 31.48 22.65 15.09
C TRP A 370 32.82 23.33 14.83
N GLU A 371 32.86 24.67 14.83
CA GLU A 371 34.09 25.48 14.69
C GLU A 371 35.14 25.16 15.78
N ASN A 372 34.70 24.69 16.95
CA ASN A 372 35.57 24.32 18.08
C ASN A 372 35.87 22.82 18.12
N ARG A 373 34.94 21.98 17.66
CA ARG A 373 35.07 20.51 17.62
C ARG A 373 34.16 19.96 16.54
N MET A 374 34.74 19.22 15.58
CA MET A 374 33.97 18.55 14.55
C MET A 374 32.97 17.55 15.17
N PRO A 375 31.65 17.74 14.99
CA PRO A 375 30.66 16.79 15.45
C PRO A 375 30.68 15.54 14.56
N THR A 376 30.15 14.43 15.07
CA THR A 376 29.87 13.24 14.27
C THR A 376 28.48 13.33 13.63
N ALA A 377 28.25 12.56 12.57
CA ALA A 377 26.93 12.51 11.93
C ALA A 377 25.80 12.11 12.91
N ASP A 378 26.07 11.20 13.86
CA ASP A 378 25.08 10.77 14.85
C ASP A 378 24.79 11.87 15.89
N GLU A 379 25.79 12.67 16.27
CA GLU A 379 25.58 13.84 17.14
C GLU A 379 24.73 14.90 16.44
N ILE A 380 24.94 15.13 15.14
CA ILE A 380 24.12 16.05 14.33
C ILE A 380 22.69 15.53 14.25
N VAL A 381 22.47 14.25 13.90
CA VAL A 381 21.12 13.64 13.83
C VAL A 381 20.40 13.73 15.18
N ALA A 382 21.12 13.48 16.28
CA ALA A 382 20.56 13.59 17.63
C ALA A 382 20.14 15.03 17.97
N GLU A 383 20.96 16.03 17.59
CA GLU A 383 20.63 17.43 17.80
C GLU A 383 19.48 17.91 16.90
N VAL A 384 19.40 17.46 15.64
CA VAL A 384 18.23 17.73 14.77
C VAL A 384 16.95 17.21 15.42
N LYS A 385 16.94 15.97 15.92
CA LYS A 385 15.79 15.39 16.64
C LYS A 385 15.44 16.17 17.91
N ASN A 386 16.45 16.69 18.61
CA ASN A 386 16.26 17.54 19.79
C ASN A 386 15.67 18.92 19.41
N MET A 387 16.11 19.52 18.30
CA MET A 387 15.54 20.76 17.75
C MET A 387 14.07 20.57 17.39
N GLU A 388 13.71 19.48 16.71
CA GLU A 388 12.32 19.12 16.40
C GLU A 388 11.47 18.87 17.66
N PHE A 389 12.02 18.19 18.66
CA PHE A 389 11.32 17.96 19.92
C PHE A 389 11.02 19.26 20.67
N ASN A 390 11.94 20.23 20.63
CA ASN A 390 11.77 21.52 21.31
C ASN A 390 10.84 22.48 20.55
N SER A 391 10.81 22.43 19.22
CA SER A 391 9.88 23.23 18.40
C SER A 391 8.42 22.85 18.66
N THR A 392 8.14 21.57 18.93
CA THR A 392 6.76 21.10 19.16
C THR A 392 6.18 21.43 20.55
N LYS A 393 6.98 21.91 21.52
CA LYS A 393 6.54 22.14 22.91
C LYS A 393 6.39 23.60 23.34
N ARG A 394 6.94 24.59 22.61
CA ARG A 394 6.94 26.00 23.01
C ARG A 394 6.87 26.94 21.80
N ALA A 395 5.95 27.91 21.83
CA ALA A 395 5.82 28.92 20.77
C ALA A 395 7.11 29.76 20.57
N ASP A 396 7.82 30.01 21.67
CA ASP A 396 9.13 30.66 21.75
C ASP A 396 10.28 29.80 21.17
N GLY A 397 10.13 28.48 21.15
CA GLY A 397 11.10 27.56 20.53
C GLY A 397 11.03 27.55 19.00
N VAL A 398 9.82 27.62 18.44
CA VAL A 398 9.58 27.71 16.99
C VAL A 398 10.20 28.98 16.41
N ILE A 399 9.94 30.13 17.03
CA ILE A 399 10.45 31.44 16.59
C ILE A 399 12.00 31.47 16.57
N ARG A 400 12.64 30.79 17.52
CA ARG A 400 14.11 30.75 17.62
C ARG A 400 14.74 29.94 16.48
N ILE A 401 14.16 28.78 16.17
CA ILE A 401 14.67 27.88 15.12
C ILE A 401 14.42 28.50 13.74
N GLU A 402 13.22 29.03 13.48
CA GLU A 402 12.91 29.71 12.22
C GLU A 402 13.87 30.88 11.95
N ARG A 403 14.19 31.68 12.97
CA ARG A 403 15.16 32.77 12.84
C ARG A 403 16.58 32.28 12.54
N GLN A 404 17.01 31.18 13.16
CA GLN A 404 18.32 30.58 12.88
C GLN A 404 18.42 30.05 11.45
N LEU A 405 17.37 29.39 10.96
CA LEU A 405 17.30 28.89 9.58
C LEU A 405 17.27 30.04 8.57
N GLN A 406 16.54 31.12 8.87
CA GLN A 406 16.50 32.33 8.05
C GLN A 406 17.86 33.03 7.99
N ASP A 407 18.54 33.20 9.13
CA ASP A 407 19.86 33.84 9.19
C ASP A 407 20.93 33.03 8.40
N ILE A 408 20.81 31.69 8.37
CA ILE A 408 21.69 30.82 7.58
C ILE A 408 21.36 30.94 6.08
N ALA A 409 20.08 30.91 5.72
CA ALA A 409 19.64 31.09 4.34
C ALA A 409 20.08 32.44 3.78
N ASP A 410 19.93 33.52 4.55
CA ASP A 410 20.34 34.87 4.15
C ASP A 410 21.86 34.97 3.94
N LYS A 411 22.66 34.31 4.79
CA LYS A 411 24.13 34.23 4.62
C LYS A 411 24.55 33.48 3.36
N VAL A 412 23.90 32.35 3.06
CA VAL A 412 24.18 31.56 1.85
C VAL A 412 23.78 32.31 0.57
N LEU A 413 22.75 33.16 0.65
CA LEU A 413 22.22 33.91 -0.50
C LEU A 413 22.94 35.24 -0.79
N GLN A 414 23.45 35.94 0.23
CA GLN A 414 24.01 37.30 0.06
C GLN A 414 25.53 37.33 -0.10
N GLU A 415 26.24 36.37 0.45
CA GLU A 415 27.69 36.28 0.40
C GLU A 415 28.00 35.01 -0.39
N ASN A 416 28.58 35.11 -1.60
CA ASN A 416 29.05 33.94 -2.37
C ASN A 416 29.58 32.88 -1.40
N ALA A 417 28.81 31.80 -1.22
CA ALA A 417 28.82 31.00 0.00
C ALA A 417 30.26 30.76 0.48
N PRO A 418 30.64 31.16 1.72
CA PRO A 418 31.98 30.92 2.21
C PRO A 418 32.30 29.43 2.06
N GLU A 419 33.49 29.11 1.52
CA GLU A 419 33.91 27.71 1.36
C GLU A 419 33.82 27.00 2.71
N LEU A 420 32.89 26.05 2.81
CA LEU A 420 32.68 25.22 3.99
C LEU A 420 33.93 24.37 4.22
N ASP A 421 34.29 24.06 5.48
CA ASP A 421 35.35 23.10 5.75
C ASP A 421 34.94 21.75 5.10
N PRO A 422 35.73 21.20 4.16
CA PRO A 422 35.36 19.97 3.44
C PRO A 422 35.11 18.77 4.37
N ARG A 423 35.72 18.77 5.56
CA ARG A 423 35.50 17.72 6.57
C ARG A 423 34.14 17.86 7.24
N LEU A 424 33.67 19.09 7.44
CA LEU A 424 32.32 19.32 7.93
C LEU A 424 31.31 18.92 6.85
N GLU A 425 31.59 19.25 5.59
CA GLU A 425 30.73 18.90 4.46
C GLU A 425 30.49 17.39 4.37
N GLU A 426 31.54 16.58 4.50
CA GLU A 426 31.43 15.12 4.51
C GLU A 426 30.55 14.62 5.68
N VAL A 427 30.71 15.21 6.87
CA VAL A 427 29.91 14.85 8.05
C VAL A 427 28.44 15.23 7.87
N LEU A 428 28.15 16.40 7.28
CA LEU A 428 26.79 16.86 7.01
C LEU A 428 26.10 15.95 6.00
N ILE A 429 26.79 15.58 4.91
CA ILE A 429 26.26 14.61 3.93
C ILE A 429 25.92 13.28 4.59
N LEU A 430 26.80 12.78 5.46
CA LEU A 430 26.55 11.55 6.22
C LEU A 430 25.39 11.69 7.21
N ALA A 431 25.19 12.86 7.81
CA ALA A 431 24.07 13.13 8.71
C ALA A 431 22.74 13.24 7.95
N THR A 432 22.71 13.98 6.83
CA THR A 432 21.56 14.10 5.93
C THR A 432 21.13 12.74 5.40
N ASN A 433 22.06 11.86 5.02
CA ASN A 433 21.72 10.50 4.59
C ASN A 433 21.18 9.59 5.70
N LYS A 434 21.38 9.96 6.97
CA LYS A 434 20.89 9.23 8.15
C LYS A 434 19.55 9.77 8.69
N LEU A 435 19.20 11.00 8.34
CA LEU A 435 17.88 11.60 8.57
C LEU A 435 16.88 11.04 7.57
#